data_AF-A0AAU7CTJ1-F1
#
_entry.id   AF-A0AAU7CTJ1-F1
#
_cell.length_a   1.000
_cell.length_b   1.000
_cell.length_c   1.000
_cell.angle_alpha   90.00
_cell.angle_beta   90.00
_cell.angle_gamma   90.00
#
_symmetry.space_group_name_H-M   'P 1'
#
loop_
_entity.id
_entity.type
_entity.pdbx_description
1 polymer ?
#
loop_
_entity_poly.entity_id
_entity_poly.type
_entity_poly.pdbx_seq_one_letter_code
_entity_poly.pdbx_strand_id
1 'polypeptide(L)'
;MAYDQTLVQIRERSFLEILDLALVVLRRRPLTVGLAAIAGAVPFAILNAWLTQEHNLPAIVYLFLLLLEIPWATAPLTIVLGGLMFGEPPSVRRIVKTMMQSFALMFLLQFMLRGLLLITFALALFIPLRLSFLNEVILLERGRWRNVLRRSTVLCEPRGGELLGQSLAQFFFGTLFVLAFWAGSGALMQALFSSELTWEPTWNDLVGPRFHLAIWVAIEFFGIARFFNYIDQRIRLEGWEVELRLRSVGRILEDAKRW
;
A
#
# COMPACT_ATOMS: atom_id res chain seq x y z
N MET A 1 8.71 1.21 -25.07
CA MET A 1 8.88 1.08 -23.60
C MET A 1 10.10 0.19 -23.37
N ALA A 2 11.13 0.72 -22.71
CA ALA A 2 12.37 -0.02 -22.44
C ALA A 2 12.13 -0.95 -21.25
N TYR A 3 11.80 -2.21 -21.53
CA TYR A 3 11.58 -3.25 -20.50
C TYR A 3 12.90 -3.86 -19.96
N ASP A 4 14.07 -3.36 -20.38
CA ASP A 4 15.40 -3.92 -20.06
C ASP A 4 15.96 -3.59 -18.68
N GLN A 5 15.28 -2.74 -17.90
CA GLN A 5 15.78 -2.31 -16.60
C GLN A 5 14.70 -2.44 -15.53
N THR A 6 14.22 -3.67 -15.31
CA THR A 6 13.50 -3.93 -14.07
C THR A 6 14.49 -3.86 -12.92
N LEU A 7 14.45 -2.76 -12.14
CA LEU A 7 15.37 -2.52 -11.01
C LEU A 7 15.28 -3.60 -9.93
N VAL A 8 14.21 -4.39 -9.94
CA VAL A 8 13.94 -5.48 -9.00
C VAL A 8 13.98 -6.79 -9.78
N GLN A 9 14.81 -7.73 -9.31
CA GLN A 9 14.86 -9.07 -9.88
C GLN A 9 13.47 -9.74 -9.79
N ILE A 10 13.02 -10.30 -10.90
CA ILE A 10 11.74 -11.00 -10.99
C ILE A 10 11.99 -12.46 -10.59
N ARG A 11 11.53 -12.80 -9.38
CA ARG A 11 11.50 -14.16 -8.84
C ARG A 11 10.34 -14.29 -7.87
N GLU A 12 9.89 -15.52 -7.67
CA GLU A 12 8.96 -15.86 -6.60
C GLU A 12 9.55 -15.55 -5.22
N ARG A 13 8.78 -14.86 -4.38
CA ARG A 13 9.19 -14.49 -3.01
C ARG A 13 8.19 -14.94 -1.97
N SER A 14 8.70 -15.26 -0.78
CA SER A 14 7.92 -15.38 0.45
C SER A 14 7.51 -14.00 0.97
N PHE A 15 6.52 -13.97 1.87
CA PHE A 15 6.04 -12.71 2.45
C PHE A 15 7.13 -11.95 3.23
N LEU A 16 8.01 -12.65 3.94
CA LEU A 16 9.12 -12.01 4.67
C LEU A 16 10.15 -11.39 3.71
N GLU A 17 10.46 -12.05 2.59
CA GLU A 17 11.31 -11.47 1.55
C GLU A 17 10.68 -10.25 0.88
N ILE A 18 9.35 -10.20 0.80
CA ILE A 18 8.61 -9.02 0.32
C ILE A 18 8.76 -7.85 1.30
N LEU A 19 8.67 -8.11 2.61
CA LEU A 19 8.90 -7.08 3.63
C LEU A 19 10.34 -6.57 3.61
N ASP A 20 11.32 -7.46 3.49
CA ASP A 20 12.74 -7.07 3.34
C ASP A 20 12.97 -6.25 2.07
N LEU A 21 12.39 -6.68 0.93
CA LEU A 21 12.45 -5.92 -0.31
C LEU A 21 11.82 -4.52 -0.16
N ALA A 22 10.69 -4.40 0.53
CA ALA A 22 10.07 -3.11 0.80
C ALA A 22 11.01 -2.17 1.57
N LEU A 23 11.74 -2.68 2.57
CA LEU A 23 12.77 -1.94 3.29
C LEU A 23 13.94 -1.55 2.41
N VAL A 24 14.44 -2.46 1.56
CA VAL A 24 15.54 -2.19 0.63
C VAL A 24 15.16 -1.08 -0.35
N VAL A 25 13.94 -1.11 -0.88
CA VAL A 25 13.44 -0.10 -1.84
C VAL A 25 13.27 1.25 -1.16
N LEU A 26 12.70 1.27 0.05
CA LEU A 26 12.57 2.47 0.85
C LEU A 26 13.96 3.09 1.14
N ARG A 27 14.95 2.26 1.48
CA ARG A 27 16.33 2.70 1.75
C ARG A 27 17.05 3.21 0.49
N ARG A 28 16.81 2.61 -0.68
CA ARG A 28 17.47 3.01 -1.94
C ARG A 28 16.88 4.28 -2.56
N ARG A 29 15.59 4.55 -2.34
CA ARG A 29 14.88 5.71 -2.93
C ARG A 29 14.01 6.44 -1.88
N PRO A 30 14.60 6.88 -0.74
CA PRO A 30 13.82 7.39 0.39
C PRO A 30 13.04 8.66 0.03
N LEU A 31 13.64 9.56 -0.75
CA LEU A 31 12.98 10.81 -1.15
C LEU A 31 11.80 10.54 -2.09
N THR A 32 11.99 9.73 -3.12
CA THR A 32 10.92 9.47 -4.10
C THR A 32 9.75 8.72 -3.48
N VAL A 33 10.04 7.67 -2.71
CA VAL A 33 9.01 6.87 -2.03
C VAL A 33 8.36 7.67 -0.91
N GLY A 34 9.17 8.39 -0.12
CA GLY A 34 8.70 9.23 0.99
C GLY A 34 7.82 10.39 0.52
N LEU A 35 8.17 11.09 -0.57
CA LEU A 35 7.33 12.14 -1.14
C LEU A 35 6.00 11.60 -1.67
N ALA A 36 6.00 10.40 -2.26
CA ALA A 36 4.76 9.76 -2.73
C ALA A 36 3.86 9.36 -1.55
N ALA A 37 4.45 8.79 -0.49
CA ALA A 37 3.76 8.44 0.74
C ALA A 37 3.18 9.68 1.44
N ILE A 38 3.96 10.77 1.55
CA ILE A 38 3.52 12.05 2.13
C ILE A 38 2.38 12.65 1.29
N ALA A 39 2.50 12.66 -0.03
CA ALA A 39 1.47 13.21 -0.92
C ALA A 39 0.13 12.47 -0.79
N GLY A 40 0.17 11.18 -0.48
CA GLY A 40 -1.01 10.36 -0.21
C GLY A 40 -1.56 10.53 1.20
N ALA A 41 -0.70 10.38 2.21
CA ALA A 41 -1.11 10.33 3.61
C ALA A 41 -1.45 11.69 4.23
N VAL A 42 -0.73 12.77 3.89
CA VAL A 42 -0.90 14.08 4.55
C VAL A 42 -2.32 14.65 4.43
N PRO A 43 -2.98 14.64 3.25
CA PRO A 43 -4.35 15.15 3.15
C PRO A 43 -5.32 14.45 4.12
N PHE A 44 -5.22 13.13 4.24
CA PHE A 44 -6.06 12.35 5.15
C PHE A 44 -5.62 12.50 6.60
N ALA A 45 -4.32 12.63 6.88
CA ALA A 45 -3.83 12.92 8.23
C ALA A 45 -4.35 14.26 8.76
N ILE A 46 -4.38 15.30 7.92
CA ILE A 46 -4.94 16.61 8.26
C ILE A 46 -6.45 16.50 8.47
N LEU A 47 -7.16 15.84 7.57
CA LEU A 47 -8.61 15.62 7.69
C LEU A 47 -8.96 14.90 8.99
N ASN A 48 -8.22 13.84 9.32
CA ASN A 48 -8.43 13.04 10.52
C ASN A 48 -8.09 13.79 11.79
N ALA A 49 -6.99 14.54 11.81
CA ALA A 49 -6.65 15.41 12.94
C ALA A 49 -7.73 16.46 13.19
N TRP A 50 -8.26 17.07 12.11
CA TRP A 50 -9.35 18.05 12.21
C TRP A 50 -10.65 17.42 12.73
N LEU A 51 -11.05 16.28 12.16
CA LEU A 51 -12.27 15.56 12.56
C LEU A 51 -12.24 15.08 14.02
N THR A 52 -11.08 14.57 14.47
CA THR A 52 -10.90 14.05 15.82
C THR A 52 -10.86 15.16 16.87
N GLN A 53 -10.34 16.35 16.53
CA GLN A 53 -10.36 17.52 17.41
C GLN A 53 -11.76 18.12 17.57
N GLU A 54 -12.51 18.28 16.49
CA GLU A 54 -13.80 19.00 16.54
C GLU A 54 -14.99 18.14 16.98
N HIS A 55 -15.05 16.87 16.58
CA HIS A 55 -16.29 16.08 16.65
C HIS A 55 -16.26 14.93 17.67
N ASN A 56 -15.17 14.76 18.43
CA ASN A 56 -14.95 13.65 19.38
C ASN A 56 -15.50 12.31 18.85
N LEU A 57 -15.00 11.92 17.67
CA LEU A 57 -15.52 10.77 16.94
C LEU A 57 -15.33 9.47 17.74
N PRO A 58 -16.35 8.60 17.81
CA PRO A 58 -16.18 7.27 18.38
C PRO A 58 -15.06 6.49 17.67
N ALA A 59 -14.25 5.75 18.44
CA ALA A 59 -13.11 5.01 17.89
C ALA A 59 -13.48 4.07 16.73
N ILE A 60 -14.66 3.46 16.76
CA ILE A 60 -15.17 2.60 15.69
C ILE A 60 -15.39 3.38 14.39
N VAL A 61 -15.93 4.60 14.48
CA VAL A 61 -16.16 5.48 13.31
C VAL A 61 -14.82 5.94 12.73
N TYR A 62 -13.87 6.29 13.59
CA TYR A 62 -12.51 6.64 13.18
C TYR A 62 -11.80 5.48 12.47
N LEU A 63 -11.89 4.26 13.00
CA LEU A 63 -11.34 3.06 12.35
C LEU A 63 -12.01 2.77 11.00
N PHE A 64 -13.34 2.92 10.92
CA PHE A 64 -14.07 2.75 9.66
C PHE A 64 -13.60 3.75 8.60
N LEU A 65 -13.43 5.02 8.99
CA LEU A 65 -12.96 6.09 8.14
C LEU A 65 -11.52 5.84 7.66
N LEU A 66 -10.61 5.47 8.56
CA LEU A 66 -9.25 5.05 8.20
C LEU A 66 -9.23 3.91 7.16
N LEU A 67 -10.05 2.86 7.38
CA LEU A 67 -10.12 1.72 6.47
C LEU A 67 -10.61 2.09 5.05
N LEU A 68 -11.37 3.17 4.94
CA LEU A 68 -11.88 3.72 3.68
C LEU A 68 -10.84 4.61 2.98
N GLU A 69 -10.00 5.30 3.74
CA GLU A 69 -8.97 6.21 3.25
C GLU A 69 -7.69 5.51 2.80
N ILE A 70 -7.33 4.36 3.39
CA ILE A 70 -6.10 3.60 3.07
C ILE A 70 -5.86 3.42 1.55
N PRO A 71 -6.85 3.01 0.72
CA PRO A 71 -6.63 2.84 -0.72
C PRO A 71 -6.26 4.14 -1.43
N TRP A 72 -6.82 5.25 -0.96
CA TRP A 72 -6.56 6.57 -1.51
C TRP A 72 -5.20 7.10 -1.09
N ALA A 73 -4.86 6.95 0.19
CA ALA A 73 -3.54 7.32 0.71
C ALA A 73 -2.42 6.57 -0.01
N THR A 74 -2.60 5.27 -0.25
CA THR A 74 -1.57 4.45 -0.92
C THR A 74 -1.56 4.58 -2.45
N ALA A 75 -2.50 5.30 -3.07
CA ALA A 75 -2.60 5.39 -4.53
C ALA A 75 -1.41 6.10 -5.22
N PRO A 76 -0.92 7.27 -4.74
CA PRO A 76 0.28 7.89 -5.32
C PRO A 76 1.50 6.97 -5.22
N LEU A 77 1.64 6.28 -4.09
CA LEU A 77 2.70 5.31 -3.85
C LEU A 77 2.65 4.17 -4.86
N THR A 78 1.48 3.56 -5.09
CA THR A 78 1.30 2.50 -6.11
C THR A 78 1.71 2.98 -7.51
N ILE A 79 1.35 4.19 -7.91
CA ILE A 79 1.71 4.73 -9.23
C ILE A 79 3.23 4.95 -9.35
N VAL A 80 3.85 5.50 -8.31
CA VAL A 80 5.29 5.78 -8.28
C VAL A 80 6.09 4.48 -8.30
N LEU A 81 5.73 3.50 -7.45
CA LEU A 81 6.38 2.19 -7.44
C LEU A 81 6.21 1.46 -8.77
N GLY A 82 5.02 1.56 -9.38
CA GLY A 82 4.76 1.05 -10.73
C GLY A 82 5.71 1.63 -11.77
N GLY A 83 5.95 2.94 -11.77
CA GLY A 83 6.91 3.59 -12.68
C GLY A 83 8.36 3.21 -12.40
N LEU A 84 8.76 3.23 -11.12
CA LEU A 84 10.12 2.89 -10.68
C LEU A 84 10.52 1.47 -11.06
N MET A 85 9.57 0.53 -11.00
CA MET A 85 9.78 -0.86 -11.43
C MET A 85 10.23 -1.00 -12.88
N PHE A 86 9.84 -0.08 -13.77
CA PHE A 86 10.20 -0.10 -15.20
C PHE A 86 11.27 0.93 -15.56
N GLY A 87 11.96 1.50 -14.56
CA GLY A 87 12.99 2.52 -14.78
C GLY A 87 12.44 3.86 -15.30
N GLU A 88 11.12 4.08 -15.24
CA GLU A 88 10.52 5.33 -15.67
C GLU A 88 10.61 6.36 -14.54
N PRO A 89 11.14 7.58 -14.81
CA PRO A 89 11.23 8.60 -13.77
C PRO A 89 9.83 9.03 -13.29
N PRO A 90 9.64 9.23 -11.97
CA PRO A 90 8.37 9.68 -11.42
C PRO A 90 8.07 11.08 -11.95
N SER A 91 6.94 11.24 -12.66
CA SER A 91 6.47 12.54 -13.13
C SER A 91 5.17 12.90 -12.44
N VAL A 92 5.17 14.04 -11.72
CA VAL A 92 3.99 14.53 -10.96
C VAL A 92 2.77 14.64 -11.86
N ARG A 93 2.94 15.17 -13.08
CA ARG A 93 1.86 15.28 -14.07
C ARG A 93 1.23 13.93 -14.40
N ARG A 94 2.03 12.87 -14.50
CA ARG A 94 1.53 11.52 -14.77
C ARG A 94 0.81 10.95 -13.57
N ILE A 95 1.32 11.17 -12.36
CA ILE A 95 0.66 10.72 -11.11
C ILE A 95 -0.73 11.36 -11.02
N VAL A 96 -0.81 12.69 -11.09
CA VAL A 96 -2.08 13.43 -11.01
C VAL A 96 -3.03 13.03 -12.15
N LYS A 97 -2.54 12.96 -13.39
CA LYS A 97 -3.35 12.52 -14.53
C LYS A 97 -3.91 11.11 -14.32
N THR A 98 -3.09 10.19 -13.81
CA THR A 98 -3.51 8.81 -13.57
C THR A 98 -4.54 8.74 -12.44
N MET A 99 -4.32 9.46 -11.34
CA MET A 99 -5.29 9.56 -10.25
C MET A 99 -6.62 10.14 -10.73
N MET A 100 -6.59 11.22 -11.52
CA MET A 100 -7.81 11.83 -12.06
C MET A 100 -8.56 10.92 -13.03
N GLN A 101 -7.84 10.18 -13.87
CA GLN A 101 -8.44 9.21 -14.81
C GLN A 101 -9.09 8.03 -14.07
N SER A 102 -8.48 7.58 -12.97
CA SER A 102 -8.99 6.47 -12.16
C SER A 102 -9.95 6.91 -11.06
N PHE A 103 -10.16 8.21 -10.86
CA PHE A 103 -10.92 8.77 -9.73
C PHE A 103 -12.34 8.19 -9.62
N ALA A 104 -13.09 8.17 -10.72
CA ALA A 104 -14.46 7.65 -10.71
C ALA A 104 -14.52 6.16 -10.36
N LEU A 105 -13.55 5.36 -10.84
CA LEU A 105 -13.46 3.94 -10.52
C LEU A 105 -13.00 3.70 -9.08
N MET A 106 -12.04 4.48 -8.59
CA MET A 106 -11.63 4.46 -7.19
C MET A 106 -12.79 4.82 -6.28
N PHE A 107 -13.55 5.86 -6.60
CA PHE A 107 -14.74 6.23 -5.83
C PHE A 107 -15.79 5.11 -5.84
N LEU A 108 -16.17 4.60 -7.00
CA LEU A 108 -17.19 3.56 -7.08
C LEU A 108 -16.77 2.26 -6.36
N LEU A 109 -15.53 1.81 -6.54
CA LEU A 109 -15.09 0.50 -6.04
C LEU A 109 -14.45 0.57 -4.65
N GLN A 110 -13.64 1.59 -4.36
CA GLN A 110 -12.96 1.72 -3.07
C GLN A 110 -13.79 2.51 -2.05
N PHE A 111 -14.64 3.44 -2.46
CA PHE A 111 -15.51 4.15 -1.50
C PHE A 111 -16.84 3.43 -1.33
N MET A 112 -17.61 3.23 -2.42
CA MET A 112 -18.96 2.67 -2.29
C MET A 112 -18.95 1.16 -1.98
N LEU A 113 -18.32 0.35 -2.84
CA LEU A 113 -18.32 -1.11 -2.64
C LEU A 113 -17.60 -1.51 -1.36
N ARG A 114 -16.40 -0.98 -1.10
CA ARG A 114 -15.67 -1.26 0.14
C ARG A 114 -16.40 -0.74 1.38
N GLY A 115 -16.99 0.46 1.32
CA GLY A 115 -17.79 1.00 2.42
C GLY A 115 -18.96 0.08 2.77
N LEU A 116 -19.69 -0.41 1.76
CA LEU A 116 -20.77 -1.37 1.94
C LEU A 116 -20.29 -2.69 2.57
N LEU A 117 -19.15 -3.21 2.10
CA LEU A 117 -18.55 -4.44 2.64
C LEU A 117 -18.07 -4.25 4.09
N LEU A 118 -17.53 -3.08 4.45
CA LEU A 118 -17.06 -2.78 5.80
C LEU A 118 -18.22 -2.62 6.80
N ILE A 119 -19.36 -2.08 6.37
CA ILE A 119 -20.56 -1.97 7.22
C ILE A 119 -21.03 -3.36 7.66
N THR A 120 -20.91 -4.35 6.78
CA THR A 120 -21.28 -5.72 7.08
C THR A 120 -20.04 -6.47 7.57
N PHE A 121 -19.82 -6.55 8.88
CA PHE A 121 -18.63 -7.17 9.47
C PHE A 121 -18.29 -8.56 8.88
N ALA A 122 -19.30 -9.39 8.60
CA ALA A 122 -19.11 -10.69 7.95
C ALA A 122 -18.56 -10.59 6.51
N LEU A 123 -18.93 -9.53 5.78
CA LEU A 123 -18.46 -9.27 4.42
C LEU A 123 -17.09 -8.58 4.38
N ALA A 124 -16.65 -7.96 5.48
CA ALA A 124 -15.33 -7.36 5.57
C ALA A 124 -14.21 -8.42 5.37
N LEU A 125 -14.43 -9.67 5.78
CA LEU A 125 -13.53 -10.81 5.51
C LEU A 125 -13.35 -11.11 4.01
N PHE A 126 -14.30 -10.73 3.16
CA PHE A 126 -14.16 -10.91 1.71
C PHE A 126 -13.18 -9.92 1.06
N ILE A 127 -12.90 -8.79 1.72
CA ILE A 127 -11.98 -7.77 1.20
C ILE A 127 -10.57 -8.37 0.99
N PRO A 128 -9.90 -8.96 1.99
CA PRO A 128 -8.58 -9.56 1.79
C PRO A 128 -8.62 -10.81 0.88
N LEU A 129 -9.76 -11.52 0.85
CA LEU A 129 -9.91 -12.75 0.05
C LEU A 129 -10.04 -12.51 -1.45
N ARG A 130 -10.62 -11.38 -1.87
CA ARG A 130 -11.00 -11.13 -3.28
C ARG A 130 -10.58 -9.78 -3.83
N LEU A 131 -10.37 -8.80 -2.97
CA LEU A 131 -10.21 -7.38 -3.33
C LEU A 131 -8.91 -6.76 -2.81
N SER A 132 -7.96 -7.58 -2.33
CA SER A 132 -6.70 -7.09 -1.74
C SER A 132 -5.88 -6.23 -2.71
N PHE A 133 -5.89 -6.60 -4.00
CA PHE A 133 -5.15 -5.93 -5.07
C PHE A 133 -5.99 -4.97 -5.93
N LEU A 134 -7.19 -4.63 -5.45
CA LEU A 134 -8.13 -3.82 -6.22
C LEU A 134 -7.55 -2.43 -6.56
N ASN A 135 -6.75 -1.85 -5.66
CA ASN A 135 -6.12 -0.54 -5.88
C ASN A 135 -5.12 -0.59 -7.04
N GLU A 136 -4.25 -1.59 -7.02
CA GLU A 136 -3.20 -1.82 -8.01
C GLU A 136 -3.80 -2.08 -9.39
N VAL A 137 -4.85 -2.92 -9.47
CA VAL A 137 -5.54 -3.21 -10.74
C VAL A 137 -6.22 -1.95 -11.30
N ILE A 138 -6.87 -1.13 -10.45
CA ILE A 138 -7.51 0.12 -10.90
C ILE A 138 -6.48 1.11 -11.45
N LEU A 139 -5.36 1.29 -10.75
CA LEU A 139 -4.36 2.31 -11.07
C LEU A 139 -3.45 1.91 -12.24
N LEU A 140 -3.08 0.63 -12.31
CA LEU A 140 -2.07 0.14 -13.26
C LEU A 140 -2.70 -0.50 -14.51
N GLU A 141 -3.78 -1.28 -14.38
CA GLU A 141 -4.36 -2.03 -15.50
C GLU A 141 -5.48 -1.26 -16.24
N ARG A 142 -6.04 -0.20 -15.64
CA ARG A 142 -6.95 0.78 -16.27
C ARG A 142 -8.11 0.15 -17.07
N GLY A 143 -8.77 -0.85 -16.48
CA GLY A 143 -9.92 -1.53 -17.08
C GLY A 143 -11.27 -0.87 -16.77
N ARG A 144 -12.34 -1.33 -17.43
CA ARG A 144 -13.73 -1.08 -17.00
C ARG A 144 -13.99 -1.76 -15.65
N TRP A 145 -14.92 -1.22 -14.85
CA TRP A 145 -15.19 -1.70 -13.47
C TRP A 145 -15.41 -3.22 -13.35
N ARG A 146 -16.16 -3.85 -14.28
CA ARG A 146 -16.37 -5.31 -14.27
C ARG A 146 -15.09 -6.09 -14.50
N ASN A 147 -14.27 -5.63 -15.43
CA ASN A 147 -13.00 -6.27 -15.76
C ASN A 147 -12.02 -6.14 -14.59
N VAL A 148 -11.98 -4.97 -13.95
CA VAL A 148 -11.17 -4.71 -12.75
C VAL A 148 -11.56 -5.65 -11.61
N LEU A 149 -12.86 -5.80 -11.32
CA LEU A 149 -13.33 -6.70 -10.27
C LEU A 149 -12.99 -8.16 -10.59
N ARG A 150 -13.34 -8.64 -11.79
CA ARG A 150 -13.03 -10.01 -12.22
C ARG A 150 -11.53 -10.27 -12.19
N ARG A 151 -10.72 -9.29 -12.56
CA ARG A 151 -9.27 -9.39 -12.58
C ARG A 151 -8.70 -9.48 -11.16
N SER A 152 -9.16 -8.62 -10.25
CA SER A 152 -8.77 -8.70 -8.83
C SER A 152 -9.14 -10.06 -8.23
N THR A 153 -10.33 -10.57 -8.51
CA THR A 153 -10.75 -11.89 -7.98
C THR A 153 -9.88 -13.02 -8.52
N VAL A 154 -9.57 -13.02 -9.83
CA VAL A 154 -8.70 -14.04 -10.46
C VAL A 154 -7.28 -14.01 -9.87
N LEU A 155 -6.76 -12.83 -9.55
CA LEU A 155 -5.44 -12.70 -8.92
C LEU A 155 -5.43 -13.20 -7.45
N CYS A 156 -6.56 -13.13 -6.75
CA CYS A 156 -6.65 -13.55 -5.35
C CYS A 156 -7.09 -15.01 -5.15
N GLU A 157 -7.87 -15.58 -6.08
CA GLU A 157 -8.52 -16.89 -5.95
C GLU A 157 -7.56 -18.04 -5.62
N PRO A 158 -6.37 -18.19 -6.27
CA PRO A 158 -5.47 -19.31 -5.99
C PRO A 158 -4.84 -19.29 -4.60
N ARG A 159 -4.78 -18.12 -3.94
CA ARG A 159 -4.05 -17.89 -2.68
C ARG A 159 -4.87 -17.16 -1.62
N GLY A 160 -6.21 -17.23 -1.70
CA GLY A 160 -7.10 -16.48 -0.79
C GLY A 160 -6.78 -16.70 0.70
N GLY A 161 -6.53 -17.95 1.11
CA GLY A 161 -6.17 -18.27 2.50
C GLY A 161 -4.83 -17.67 2.93
N GLU A 162 -3.83 -17.67 2.06
CA GLU A 162 -2.54 -17.05 2.34
C GLU A 162 -2.65 -15.52 2.41
N LEU A 163 -3.40 -14.90 1.48
CA LEU A 163 -3.66 -13.46 1.49
C LEU A 163 -4.42 -13.02 2.75
N LEU A 164 -5.35 -13.85 3.24
CA LEU A 164 -6.00 -13.62 4.52
C LEU A 164 -5.00 -13.69 5.68
N GLY A 165 -4.15 -14.72 5.72
CA GLY A 165 -3.09 -14.85 6.73
C GLY A 165 -2.12 -13.67 6.71
N GLN A 166 -1.71 -13.23 5.52
CA GLN A 166 -0.87 -12.05 5.34
C GLN A 166 -1.59 -10.77 5.81
N SER A 167 -2.89 -10.62 5.52
CA SER A 167 -3.67 -9.46 5.98
C SER A 167 -3.80 -9.42 7.50
N LEU A 168 -4.02 -10.58 8.15
CA LEU A 168 -4.02 -10.71 9.60
C LEU A 168 -2.65 -10.39 10.20
N ALA A 169 -1.58 -10.89 9.59
CA ALA A 169 -0.21 -10.58 10.01
C ALA A 169 0.09 -9.08 9.87
N GLN A 170 -0.27 -8.45 8.75
CA GLN A 170 -0.11 -7.01 8.55
C GLN A 170 -0.90 -6.19 9.59
N PHE A 171 -2.14 -6.59 9.90
CA PHE A 171 -2.93 -5.95 10.94
C PHE A 171 -2.27 -6.09 12.32
N PHE A 172 -1.80 -7.29 12.67
CA PHE A 172 -1.13 -7.55 13.94
C PHE A 172 0.18 -6.75 14.08
N PHE A 173 1.09 -6.88 13.10
CA PHE A 173 2.37 -6.18 13.13
C PHE A 173 2.22 -4.67 12.99
N GLY A 174 1.26 -4.19 12.20
CA GLY A 174 0.93 -2.77 12.10
C GLY A 174 0.41 -2.20 13.41
N THR A 175 -0.49 -2.92 14.09
CA THR A 175 -0.98 -2.52 15.41
C THR A 175 0.16 -2.49 16.43
N LEU A 176 1.00 -3.52 16.45
CA LEU A 176 2.16 -3.58 17.33
C LEU A 176 3.14 -2.43 17.07
N PHE A 177 3.43 -2.13 15.80
CA PHE A 177 4.27 -1.00 15.42
C PHE A 177 3.69 0.34 15.90
N VAL A 178 2.40 0.58 15.68
CA VAL A 178 1.73 1.81 16.10
C VAL A 178 1.79 1.97 17.61
N LEU A 179 1.49 0.91 18.37
CA LEU A 179 1.54 0.93 19.84
C LEU A 179 2.97 1.13 20.36
N ALA A 180 3.95 0.45 19.77
CA ALA A 180 5.36 0.60 20.15
C ALA A 180 5.90 2.00 19.83
N PHE A 181 5.56 2.55 18.66
CA PHE A 181 5.93 3.91 18.28
C PHE A 181 5.27 4.94 19.19
N TRP A 182 3.98 4.78 19.47
CA TRP A 182 3.23 5.67 20.36
C TRP A 182 3.80 5.65 21.79
N ALA A 183 4.01 4.46 22.36
CA ALA A 183 4.58 4.32 23.71
C ALA A 183 6.03 4.83 23.77
N GLY A 184 6.87 4.47 22.78
CA GLY A 184 8.27 4.87 22.72
C GLY A 184 8.47 6.36 22.53
N SER A 185 7.70 6.99 21.63
CA SER A 185 7.73 8.44 21.44
C SER A 185 7.16 9.21 22.63
N GLY A 186 6.15 8.66 23.32
CA GLY A 186 5.63 9.18 24.58
C GLY A 186 6.70 9.22 25.67
N ALA A 187 7.35 8.09 25.91
CA ALA A 187 8.44 7.96 26.89
C ALA A 187 9.63 8.88 26.56
N LEU A 188 9.99 9.00 25.28
CA LEU A 188 11.06 9.90 24.84
C LEU A 188 10.72 11.37 25.11
N MET A 189 9.48 11.79 24.80
CA MET A 189 9.05 13.17 25.07
C MET A 189 9.04 13.46 26.58
N GLN A 190 8.55 12.54 27.41
CA GLN A 190 8.62 12.70 28.86
C GLN A 190 10.07 12.80 29.35
N ALA A 191 10.97 11.93 28.87
CA ALA A 191 12.38 11.97 29.27
C ALA A 191 13.11 13.27 28.87
N LEU A 192 12.71 13.88 27.75
CA LEU A 192 13.33 15.11 27.24
C LEU A 192 12.77 16.38 27.89
N PHE A 193 11.48 16.39 28.25
CA PHE A 193 10.78 17.61 28.70
C PHE A 193 10.37 17.58 30.18
N SER A 194 10.36 16.41 30.81
CA SER A 194 10.05 16.22 32.22
C SER A 194 11.28 15.65 32.92
N SER A 195 11.76 16.29 33.99
CA SER A 195 12.89 15.80 34.79
C SER A 195 12.59 14.51 35.57
N GLU A 196 11.38 13.97 35.46
CA GLU A 196 10.93 12.75 36.11
C GLU A 196 10.63 11.68 35.04
N LEU A 197 11.45 10.62 35.05
CA LEU A 197 11.27 9.46 34.17
C LEU A 197 10.19 8.54 34.75
N THR A 198 8.92 8.91 34.61
CA THR A 198 7.80 8.06 34.99
C THR A 198 7.42 7.16 33.82
N TRP A 199 7.45 5.83 34.01
CA TRP A 199 7.01 4.85 33.01
C TRP A 199 5.48 4.78 32.88
N GLU A 200 4.76 5.83 33.29
CA GLU A 200 3.30 5.85 33.24
C GLU A 200 2.85 6.15 31.81
N PRO A 201 2.16 5.22 31.13
CA PRO A 201 1.66 5.45 29.80
C PRO A 201 0.64 6.58 29.86
N THR A 202 0.92 7.69 29.18
CA THR A 202 -0.06 8.78 29.09
C THR A 202 -1.15 8.38 28.09
N TRP A 203 -2.16 7.65 28.58
CA TRP A 203 -3.30 7.17 27.78
C TRP A 203 -4.14 8.29 27.14
N ASN A 204 -3.93 9.55 27.57
CA ASN A 204 -4.69 10.71 27.10
C ASN A 204 -4.40 11.14 25.65
N ASP A 205 -3.41 10.53 24.98
CA ASP A 205 -3.04 10.85 23.60
C ASP A 205 -3.35 9.70 22.60
N LEU A 206 -4.20 8.75 22.99
CA LEU A 206 -4.86 7.85 22.04
C LEU A 206 -5.69 8.73 21.10
N VAL A 207 -5.41 8.70 19.79
CA VAL A 207 -5.95 9.64 18.78
C VAL A 207 -5.21 11.01 18.71
N GLY A 208 -4.08 11.15 19.39
CA GLY A 208 -3.19 12.30 19.24
C GLY A 208 -2.48 12.42 17.89
N PRO A 209 -1.82 13.56 17.60
CA PRO A 209 -1.04 13.73 16.37
C PRO A 209 0.09 12.69 16.22
N ARG A 210 0.69 12.27 17.34
CA ARG A 210 1.72 11.21 17.38
C ARG A 210 1.17 9.86 16.94
N PHE A 211 -0.03 9.52 17.42
CA PHE A 211 -0.74 8.30 17.08
C PHE A 211 -1.14 8.29 15.60
N HIS A 212 -1.66 9.41 15.09
CA HIS A 212 -1.96 9.58 13.66
C HIS A 212 -0.72 9.38 12.79
N LEU A 213 0.41 10.01 13.15
CA LEU A 213 1.67 9.84 12.42
C LEU A 213 2.11 8.37 12.38
N ALA A 214 2.05 7.67 13.51
CA ALA A 214 2.39 6.25 13.59
C ALA A 214 1.53 5.39 12.66
N ILE A 215 0.21 5.62 12.66
CA ILE A 215 -0.74 4.91 11.81
C ILE A 215 -0.41 5.12 10.33
N TRP A 216 -0.22 6.36 9.90
CA TRP A 216 0.04 6.65 8.50
C TRP A 216 1.38 6.08 8.02
N VAL A 217 2.42 6.15 8.85
CA VAL A 217 3.71 5.51 8.55
C VAL A 217 3.55 4.00 8.38
N ALA A 218 2.78 3.34 9.25
CA ALA A 218 2.50 1.91 9.13
C ALA A 218 1.73 1.59 7.84
N ILE A 219 0.67 2.35 7.55
CA ILE A 219 -0.17 2.18 6.34
C ILE A 219 0.69 2.28 5.07
N GLU A 220 1.55 3.29 4.97
CA GLU A 220 2.40 3.50 3.79
C GLU A 220 3.42 2.38 3.63
N PHE A 221 4.08 1.96 4.73
CA PHE A 221 5.02 0.84 4.69
C PHE A 221 4.35 -0.46 4.22
N PHE A 222 3.20 -0.83 4.78
CA PHE A 222 2.45 -2.00 4.33
C PHE A 222 1.84 -1.82 2.94
N GLY A 223 1.60 -0.58 2.52
CA GLY A 223 1.26 -0.22 1.14
C GLY A 223 2.35 -0.61 0.14
N ILE A 224 3.62 -0.36 0.47
CA ILE A 224 4.78 -0.80 -0.34
C ILE A 224 4.82 -2.32 -0.42
N ALA A 225 4.71 -3.00 0.73
CA ALA A 225 4.72 -4.47 0.78
C ALA A 225 3.57 -5.09 -0.03
N ARG A 226 2.37 -4.50 0.06
CA ARG A 226 1.19 -4.91 -0.72
C ARG A 226 1.42 -4.75 -2.22
N PHE A 227 2.03 -3.66 -2.66
CA PHE A 227 2.40 -3.47 -4.06
C PHE A 227 3.36 -4.57 -4.56
N PHE A 228 4.39 -4.91 -3.79
CA PHE A 228 5.30 -5.99 -4.17
C PHE A 228 4.64 -7.36 -4.17
N ASN A 229 3.71 -7.61 -3.24
CA ASN A 229 2.89 -8.82 -3.24
C ASN A 229 2.00 -8.91 -4.48
N TYR A 230 1.42 -7.80 -4.94
CA TYR A 230 0.67 -7.76 -6.21
C TYR A 230 1.55 -8.18 -7.39
N ILE A 231 2.79 -7.66 -7.46
CA ILE A 231 3.71 -8.01 -8.54
C ILE A 231 4.11 -9.50 -8.45
N ASP A 232 4.43 -10.01 -7.24
CA ASP A 232 4.74 -11.43 -7.03
C ASP A 232 3.61 -12.33 -7.56
N GLN A 233 2.34 -11.98 -7.27
CA GLN A 233 1.19 -12.73 -7.79
C GLN A 233 1.09 -12.68 -9.31
N ARG A 234 1.37 -11.54 -9.93
CA ARG A 234 1.38 -11.43 -11.40
C ARG A 234 2.50 -12.25 -12.02
N ILE A 235 3.68 -12.27 -11.40
CA ILE A 235 4.81 -13.09 -11.87
C ILE A 235 4.41 -14.57 -11.88
N ARG A 236 3.77 -15.05 -10.81
CA ARG A 236 3.32 -16.44 -10.66
C ARG A 236 2.22 -16.82 -11.64
N LEU A 237 1.18 -15.99 -11.75
CA LEU A 237 -0.03 -16.34 -12.52
C LEU A 237 0.10 -16.06 -14.02
N GLU A 238 0.81 -15.01 -14.40
CA GLU A 238 0.97 -14.64 -15.81
C GLU A 238 2.25 -15.20 -16.41
N GLY A 239 3.11 -15.83 -15.61
CA GLY A 239 4.39 -16.35 -16.06
C GLY A 239 5.29 -15.24 -16.64
N TRP A 240 5.23 -14.02 -16.09
CA TRP A 240 6.02 -12.88 -16.57
C TRP A 240 7.51 -13.19 -16.64
N GLU A 241 8.01 -14.07 -15.77
CA GLU A 241 9.40 -14.53 -15.84
C GLU A 241 9.72 -15.24 -17.16
N VAL A 242 8.81 -16.10 -17.62
CA VAL A 242 8.95 -16.83 -18.89
C VAL A 242 8.83 -15.87 -20.07
N GLU A 243 7.84 -14.96 -20.03
CA GLU A 243 7.66 -13.97 -21.09
C GLU A 243 8.89 -13.06 -21.23
N LEU A 244 9.45 -12.59 -20.12
CA LEU A 244 10.63 -11.73 -20.13
C LEU A 244 11.89 -12.49 -20.56
N ARG A 245 12.06 -13.75 -20.15
CA ARG A 245 13.15 -14.60 -20.64
C ARG A 245 13.04 -14.90 -22.13
N LEU A 246 11.84 -15.21 -22.63
CA LEU A 246 11.62 -15.46 -24.06
C LEU A 246 11.88 -14.20 -24.90
N ARG A 247 11.48 -13.02 -24.40
CA ARG A 247 11.76 -11.74 -25.06
C ARG A 247 13.24 -11.38 -25.05
N SER A 248 13.97 -11.65 -23.96
CA SER A 248 15.41 -11.40 -23.92
C SER A 248 16.17 -12.33 -24.88
N VAL A 249 15.80 -13.61 -24.94
CA VAL A 249 16.35 -14.57 -25.91
C VAL A 249 16.03 -14.16 -27.36
N GLY A 250 14.79 -13.76 -27.63
CA GLY A 250 14.37 -13.31 -28.96
C GLY A 250 15.22 -12.15 -29.49
N ARG A 251 15.60 -11.20 -28.63
CA ARG A 251 16.50 -10.09 -29.02
C ARG A 251 17.93 -10.53 -29.27
N ILE A 252 18.47 -11.41 -28.43
CA ILE A 252 19.81 -11.98 -28.68
C ILE A 252 19.86 -12.63 -30.08
N LEU A 253 18.77 -13.29 -30.48
CA LEU A 253 18.64 -13.87 -31.82
C LEU A 253 18.48 -12.81 -32.92
N GLU A 254 17.72 -11.73 -32.69
CA GLU A 254 17.60 -10.61 -33.64
C GLU A 254 18.94 -9.88 -33.83
N ASP A 255 19.65 -9.61 -32.74
CA ASP A 255 20.97 -8.97 -32.77
C ASP A 255 21.99 -9.89 -33.44
N ALA A 256 21.97 -11.20 -33.16
CA ALA A 256 22.82 -12.18 -33.85
C ALA A 256 22.53 -12.29 -35.35
N LYS A 257 21.30 -12.01 -35.79
CA LYS A 257 20.89 -12.05 -37.20
C LYS A 257 21.27 -10.78 -37.98
N ARG A 258 21.74 -9.73 -37.29
CA ARG A 258 22.20 -8.46 -37.90
C ARG A 258 23.71 -8.45 -38.21
N TRP A 259 24.44 -9.50 -37.83
CA TRP A 259 25.84 -9.74 -38.19
C TRP A 259 25.93 -10.80 -39.29
#